data_AF-R9JM96-F1
#
_entry.id   AF-R9JM96-F1
#
_cell.length_a   1.000
_cell.length_b   1.000
_cell.length_c   1.000
_cell.angle_alpha   90.00
_cell.angle_beta   90.00
_cell.angle_gamma   90.00
#
_symmetry.space_group_name_H-M   'P 1'
#
loop_
_entity.id
_entity.type
_entity.pdbx_description
1 polymer ?
#
loop_
_entity_poly.entity_id
_entity_poly.type
_entity_poly.pdbx_seq_one_letter_code
_entity_poly.pdbx_strand_id
1 'polypeptide(L)'
;MSKNDERVLQLKQIIDKKKTELKGSKKFTPLTNCVLDLEGQKYNLNVLQFDDLQLLFVRLNMYLMSAKDLGISLKVSGYNIAEWITDIRCKIEIFEYKNKEAELKALESKLDKMLSDEKKTELELDEIAALLN
;
A
#
# COMPACT_ATOMS: atom_id res chain seq x y z
N MET A 1 -31.22 -14.51 14.13
CA MET A 1 -30.27 -13.57 13.50
C MET A 1 -30.72 -12.16 13.79
N SER A 2 -29.91 -11.34 14.47
CA SER A 2 -30.25 -9.92 14.56
C SER A 2 -30.01 -9.27 13.20
N LYS A 3 -30.80 -8.24 12.86
CA LYS A 3 -30.60 -7.41 11.65
C LYS A 3 -29.17 -6.83 11.56
N ASN A 4 -28.51 -6.71 12.71
CA ASN A 4 -27.14 -6.22 12.83
C ASN A 4 -26.12 -7.29 12.42
N ASP A 5 -26.31 -8.56 12.78
CA ASP A 5 -25.40 -9.65 12.40
C ASP A 5 -25.40 -9.87 10.89
N GLU A 6 -26.58 -9.84 10.26
CA GLU A 6 -26.70 -9.97 8.80
C GLU A 6 -25.99 -8.81 8.09
N ARG A 7 -26.10 -7.59 8.63
CA ARG A 7 -25.40 -6.43 8.10
C ARG A 7 -23.88 -6.53 8.30
N VAL A 8 -23.41 -7.06 9.43
CA VAL A 8 -21.99 -7.30 9.70
C VAL A 8 -21.41 -8.33 8.74
N LEU A 9 -22.12 -9.43 8.48
CA LEU A 9 -21.71 -10.45 7.51
C LEU A 9 -21.61 -9.92 6.08
N GLN A 10 -22.57 -9.09 5.65
CA GLN A 10 -22.49 -8.41 4.35
C GLN A 10 -21.26 -7.50 4.24
N LEU A 11 -20.94 -6.76 5.31
CA LEU A 11 -19.76 -5.88 5.34
C LEU A 11 -18.44 -6.68 5.32
N LYS A 12 -18.39 -7.82 5.99
CA LYS A 12 -17.23 -8.74 5.91
C LYS A 12 -17.00 -9.25 4.50
N GLN A 13 -18.05 -9.68 3.80
CA GLN A 13 -17.94 -10.12 2.40
C GLN A 13 -17.38 -9.01 1.47
N ILE A 14 -17.73 -7.75 1.73
CA ILE A 14 -17.17 -6.61 0.98
C ILE A 14 -15.68 -6.43 1.29
N ILE A 15 -15.26 -6.59 2.56
CA ILE A 15 -13.85 -6.54 2.94
C ILE A 15 -13.07 -7.68 2.28
N ASP A 16 -13.61 -8.89 2.25
CA ASP A 16 -12.96 -10.04 1.62
C ASP A 16 -12.75 -9.82 0.13
N LYS A 17 -13.76 -9.28 -0.57
CA LYS A 17 -13.61 -8.87 -1.97
C LYS A 17 -12.47 -7.86 -2.14
N LYS A 18 -12.45 -6.79 -1.33
CA LYS A 18 -11.38 -5.78 -1.38
C LYS A 18 -9.99 -6.36 -1.08
N LYS A 19 -9.89 -7.31 -0.16
CA LYS A 19 -8.63 -8.02 0.13
C LYS A 19 -8.20 -8.91 -1.04
N THR A 20 -9.13 -9.59 -1.71
CA THR A 20 -8.80 -10.38 -2.89
C THR A 20 -8.34 -9.52 -4.06
N GLU A 21 -8.91 -8.32 -4.24
CA GLU A 21 -8.45 -7.31 -5.20
C GLU A 21 -7.07 -6.76 -4.84
N LEU A 22 -6.74 -6.70 -3.54
CA LEU A 22 -5.40 -6.39 -3.04
C LEU A 22 -4.39 -7.55 -3.20
N LYS A 23 -4.71 -8.68 -3.83
CA LYS A 23 -3.71 -9.76 -4.02
C LYS A 23 -2.72 -9.41 -5.12
N GLY A 24 -1.61 -8.81 -4.73
CA GLY A 24 -0.51 -8.47 -5.63
C GLY A 24 0.43 -7.43 -5.05
N SER A 25 1.12 -7.74 -3.94
CA SER A 25 2.17 -6.86 -3.45
C SER A 25 3.33 -6.86 -4.44
N LYS A 26 3.50 -5.78 -5.20
CA LYS A 26 4.69 -5.59 -6.05
C LYS A 26 5.91 -5.55 -5.13
N LYS A 27 6.85 -6.48 -5.34
CA LYS A 27 8.17 -6.37 -4.72
C LYS A 27 8.86 -5.12 -5.25
N PHE A 28 9.56 -4.42 -4.36
CA PHE A 28 10.39 -3.28 -4.76
C PHE A 28 11.61 -3.81 -5.53
N THR A 29 11.66 -3.49 -6.83
CA THR A 29 12.78 -3.85 -7.71
C THR A 29 13.35 -2.54 -8.26
N PRO A 30 14.33 -1.94 -7.58
CA PRO A 30 14.85 -0.63 -7.95
C PRO A 30 15.64 -0.68 -9.26
N LEU A 31 15.53 0.39 -10.04
CA LEU A 31 16.38 0.68 -11.20
C LEU A 31 17.68 1.39 -10.77
N THR A 32 17.64 2.08 -9.63
CA THR A 32 18.75 2.88 -9.10
C THR A 32 19.45 2.19 -7.93
N ASN A 33 20.53 2.79 -7.43
CA ASN A 33 21.20 2.34 -6.20
C ASN A 33 20.43 2.70 -4.91
N CYS A 34 19.23 3.28 -5.00
CA CYS A 34 18.40 3.76 -3.89
C CYS A 34 18.99 4.88 -3.03
N VAL A 35 20.16 5.43 -3.38
CA VAL A 35 20.82 6.52 -2.65
C VAL A 35 20.95 7.71 -3.58
N LEU A 36 20.03 8.66 -3.40
CA LEU A 36 19.96 9.88 -4.17
C LEU A 36 20.67 11.01 -3.42
N ASP A 37 21.71 11.56 -4.01
CA ASP A 37 22.29 12.85 -3.65
C ASP A 37 21.64 13.93 -4.52
N LEU A 38 20.90 14.84 -3.89
CA LEU A 38 20.19 15.94 -4.54
C LEU A 38 20.48 17.23 -3.76
N GLU A 39 21.15 18.18 -4.41
CA GLU A 39 21.49 19.50 -3.86
C GLU A 39 22.27 19.43 -2.53
N GLY A 40 23.14 18.43 -2.37
CA GLY A 40 23.94 18.23 -1.16
C GLY A 40 23.19 17.51 -0.03
N GLN A 41 21.91 17.18 -0.23
CA GLN A 41 21.14 16.34 0.67
C GLN A 41 21.06 14.90 0.14
N LYS A 42 21.39 13.93 1.01
CA LYS A 42 21.28 12.50 0.70
C LYS A 42 19.93 11.95 1.14
N TYR A 43 19.31 11.16 0.26
CA TYR A 43 18.05 10.47 0.44
C TYR A 43 18.24 8.98 0.18
N ASN A 44 17.92 8.13 1.17
CA ASN A 44 17.96 6.68 1.01
C ASN A 44 16.52 6.13 0.92
N LEU A 45 16.11 5.72 -0.28
CA LEU A 45 14.75 5.26 -0.57
C LEU A 45 14.31 4.04 0.28
N ASN A 46 15.25 3.34 0.91
CA ASN A 46 14.94 2.20 1.77
C ASN A 46 14.43 2.58 3.15
N VAL A 47 14.69 3.81 3.60
CA VAL A 47 14.34 4.27 4.96
C VAL A 47 13.42 5.48 4.98
N LEU A 48 13.18 6.12 3.82
CA LEU A 48 12.27 7.26 3.73
C LEU A 48 10.84 6.89 4.14
N GLN A 49 10.19 7.85 4.78
CA GLN A 49 8.77 7.77 5.11
C GLN A 49 7.91 8.21 3.93
N PHE A 50 6.61 7.97 4.03
CA PHE A 50 5.67 8.25 2.95
C PHE A 50 5.68 9.73 2.52
N ASP A 51 5.61 10.65 3.48
CA ASP A 51 5.59 12.09 3.21
C ASP A 51 6.90 12.56 2.55
N ASP A 52 8.04 12.02 2.99
CA ASP A 52 9.35 12.30 2.37
C ASP A 52 9.41 11.80 0.92
N LEU A 53 8.88 10.60 0.66
CA LEU A 53 8.79 10.04 -0.69
C LEU A 53 7.91 10.89 -1.59
N GLN A 54 6.76 11.37 -1.09
CA GLN A 54 5.87 12.25 -1.85
C GLN A 54 6.54 13.58 -2.18
N LEU A 55 7.20 14.20 -1.21
CA LEU A 55 7.92 15.45 -1.43
C LEU A 55 9.06 15.27 -2.44
N LEU A 56 9.82 14.17 -2.31
CA LEU A 56 10.90 13.84 -3.23
C LEU A 56 10.38 13.56 -4.65
N PHE A 57 9.23 12.89 -4.77
CA PHE A 57 8.56 12.63 -6.04
C PHE A 57 8.19 13.93 -6.76
N VAL A 58 7.57 14.87 -6.05
CA VAL A 58 7.23 16.19 -6.61
C VAL A 58 8.50 16.93 -7.06
N ARG A 59 9.55 16.93 -6.23
CA ARG A 59 10.83 17.57 -6.57
C ARG A 59 11.43 17.02 -7.84
N LEU A 60 11.57 15.70 -7.94
CA LEU A 60 12.12 15.07 -9.14
C LEU A 60 11.26 15.30 -10.38
N ASN A 61 9.93 15.32 -10.23
CA ASN A 61 9.04 15.67 -11.32
C ASN A 61 9.26 17.12 -11.80
N MET A 62 9.54 18.08 -10.90
CA MET A 62 9.90 19.45 -11.31
C MET A 62 11.16 19.48 -12.18
N TYR A 63 12.23 18.77 -11.78
CA TYR A 63 13.44 18.66 -12.60
C TYR A 63 13.15 17.99 -13.94
N LEU A 64 12.34 16.92 -13.97
CA LEU A 64 12.00 16.23 -15.21
C LEU A 64 11.25 17.14 -16.18
N MET A 65 10.25 17.87 -15.70
CA MET A 65 9.46 18.80 -16.51
C MET A 65 10.33 19.93 -17.07
N SER A 66 11.15 20.55 -16.22
CA SER A 66 12.06 21.62 -16.64
C SER A 66 13.12 21.13 -17.62
N ALA A 67 13.75 19.98 -17.35
CA ALA A 67 14.72 19.39 -18.26
C ALA A 67 14.11 19.08 -19.64
N LYS A 68 12.88 18.56 -19.65
CA LYS A 68 12.14 18.30 -20.90
C LYS A 68 11.84 19.58 -21.68
N ASP A 69 11.38 20.63 -20.99
CA ASP A 69 11.09 21.94 -21.58
C ASP A 69 12.34 22.59 -22.19
N LEU A 70 13.47 22.49 -21.48
CA LEU A 70 14.76 23.01 -21.93
C LEU A 70 15.48 22.11 -22.96
N GLY A 71 14.95 20.91 -23.26
CA GLY A 71 15.59 19.94 -24.14
C GLY A 71 16.89 19.34 -23.58
N ILE A 72 17.04 19.31 -22.26
CA ILE A 72 18.25 18.84 -21.56
C ILE A 72 18.05 17.41 -21.06
N SER A 73 19.05 16.55 -21.26
CA SER A 73 19.12 15.24 -20.61
C SER A 73 19.81 15.38 -19.26
N LEU A 74 19.02 15.46 -18.19
CA LEU A 74 19.50 15.63 -16.83
C LEU A 74 19.62 14.28 -16.11
N LYS A 75 20.80 14.01 -15.57
CA LYS A 75 21.07 12.88 -14.67
C LYS A 75 21.37 13.38 -13.26
N VAL A 76 20.88 12.66 -12.27
CA VAL A 76 21.13 12.94 -10.85
C VAL A 76 21.67 11.68 -10.20
N SER A 77 22.78 11.80 -9.47
CA SER A 77 23.45 10.66 -8.83
C SER A 77 23.78 9.50 -9.80
N GLY A 78 24.06 9.82 -11.07
CA GLY A 78 24.43 8.84 -12.10
C GLY A 78 23.27 8.21 -12.88
N TYR A 79 22.02 8.44 -12.47
CA TYR A 79 20.81 7.87 -13.11
C TYR A 79 19.92 8.95 -13.72
N ASN A 80 19.07 8.57 -14.67
CA ASN A 80 18.07 9.47 -15.23
C ASN A 80 16.98 9.75 -14.20
N ILE A 81 16.39 10.95 -14.25
CA ILE A 81 15.31 11.33 -13.32
C ILE A 81 14.10 10.39 -13.43
N ALA A 82 13.80 9.89 -14.62
CA ALA A 82 12.71 8.94 -14.84
C ALA A 82 12.90 7.60 -14.09
N GLU A 83 14.14 7.15 -13.91
CA GLU A 83 14.48 5.94 -13.16
C GLU A 83 14.22 6.16 -11.66
N TRP A 84 14.66 7.30 -11.13
CA TRP A 84 14.36 7.70 -9.75
C TRP A 84 12.86 7.83 -9.47
N ILE A 85 12.11 8.48 -10.37
CA ILE A 85 10.65 8.62 -10.28
C ILE A 85 9.97 7.25 -10.27
N THR A 86 10.47 6.29 -11.05
CA THR A 86 9.94 4.93 -11.08
C THR A 86 10.15 4.22 -9.74
N ASP A 87 11.35 4.32 -9.17
CA ASP A 87 11.68 3.72 -7.87
C ASP A 87 10.84 4.33 -6.74
N ILE A 88 10.74 5.66 -6.69
CA ILE A 88 9.96 6.36 -5.66
C ILE A 88 8.48 6.03 -5.77
N ARG A 89 7.93 6.01 -7.00
CA ARG A 89 6.53 5.61 -7.22
C ARG A 89 6.29 4.18 -6.74
N CYS A 90 7.21 3.25 -6.99
CA CYS A 90 7.10 1.89 -6.49
C CYS A 90 7.08 1.84 -4.94
N LYS A 91 7.91 2.64 -4.26
CA LYS A 91 7.87 2.75 -2.79
C LYS A 91 6.53 3.32 -2.29
N ILE A 92 6.01 4.35 -2.93
CA ILE A 92 4.70 4.95 -2.62
C ILE A 92 3.59 3.90 -2.77
N GLU A 93 3.55 3.17 -3.90
CA GLU A 93 2.59 2.08 -4.14
C GLU A 93 2.63 1.02 -3.03
N ILE A 94 3.84 0.64 -2.58
CA ILE A 94 4.02 -0.34 -1.49
C ILE A 94 3.52 0.22 -0.15
N PHE A 95 3.74 1.50 0.14
CA PHE A 95 3.21 2.14 1.34
C PHE A 95 1.69 2.20 1.33
N GLU A 96 1.09 2.65 0.23
CA GLU A 96 -0.37 2.72 0.08
C GLU A 96 -1.00 1.33 0.19
N TYR A 97 -0.35 0.32 -0.38
CA TYR A 97 -0.75 -1.07 -0.26
C TYR A 97 -0.82 -1.51 1.21
N LYS A 98 0.28 -1.33 1.95
CA LYS A 98 0.37 -1.71 3.36
C LYS A 98 -0.65 -0.96 4.22
N ASN A 99 -0.87 0.32 3.93
CA ASN A 99 -1.85 1.11 4.65
C ASN A 99 -3.28 0.61 4.41
N LYS A 100 -3.65 0.33 3.16
CA LYS A 100 -4.95 -0.26 2.82
C LYS A 100 -5.14 -1.64 3.44
N GLU A 101 -4.11 -2.48 3.44
CA GLU A 101 -4.15 -3.80 4.09
C GLU A 101 -4.40 -3.66 5.60
N ALA A 102 -3.69 -2.75 6.27
CA ALA A 102 -3.87 -2.49 7.69
C ALA A 102 -5.28 -1.94 8.01
N GLU A 103 -5.79 -1.03 7.19
CA GLU A 103 -7.14 -0.47 7.33
C GLU A 103 -8.22 -1.56 7.18
N LEU A 104 -8.12 -2.40 6.15
CA LEU A 104 -9.05 -3.51 5.95
C LEU A 104 -9.04 -4.51 7.12
N LYS A 105 -7.85 -4.81 7.66
CA LYS A 105 -7.70 -5.67 8.84
C LYS A 105 -8.30 -5.04 10.11
N ALA A 106 -8.14 -3.73 10.29
CA ALA A 106 -8.75 -3.01 11.41
C ALA A 106 -10.28 -2.97 11.31
N LEU A 107 -10.81 -2.76 10.11
CA LEU A 107 -12.25 -2.80 9.84
C LEU A 107 -12.84 -4.19 10.09
N GLU A 108 -12.17 -5.24 9.63
CA GLU A 108 -12.57 -6.62 9.90
C GLU A 108 -12.61 -6.93 11.40
N SER A 109 -11.54 -6.60 12.14
CA SER A 109 -11.51 -6.81 13.60
C SER A 109 -12.61 -6.03 14.32
N LYS A 110 -12.98 -4.84 13.82
CA LYS A 110 -14.10 -4.07 14.37
C LYS A 110 -15.43 -4.76 14.10
N LEU A 111 -15.64 -5.32 12.90
CA LEU A 111 -16.83 -6.09 12.56
C LEU A 111 -16.93 -7.38 13.39
N ASP A 112 -15.81 -8.09 13.63
CA ASP A 112 -15.77 -9.29 14.48
C ASP A 112 -16.28 -9.02 15.90
N LYS A 113 -15.88 -7.87 16.46
CA LYS A 113 -16.32 -7.46 17.80
C LYS A 113 -17.82 -7.10 17.87
N MET A 114 -18.42 -6.74 16.74
CA MET A 114 -19.84 -6.35 16.66
C MET A 114 -20.78 -7.53 16.41
N LEU A 115 -20.25 -8.74 16.14
CA LEU A 115 -21.07 -9.95 16.09
C LEU A 115 -21.57 -10.33 17.49
N SER A 116 -22.83 -10.76 17.55
CA SER A 116 -23.38 -11.36 18.76
C SER A 116 -22.64 -12.66 19.13
N ASP A 117 -22.57 -12.97 20.42
CA ASP A 117 -21.86 -14.18 20.89
C ASP A 117 -22.51 -15.46 20.36
N GLU A 118 -23.84 -15.49 20.24
CA GLU A 118 -24.58 -16.57 19.58
C GLU A 118 -24.11 -16.78 18.14
N LYS A 119 -23.91 -15.69 17.37
CA LYS A 119 -23.46 -15.80 15.98
C LYS A 119 -21.99 -16.19 15.88
N LYS A 120 -21.15 -15.77 16.83
CA LYS A 120 -19.75 -16.23 16.90
C LYS A 120 -19.68 -17.74 17.14
N THR A 121 -20.45 -18.25 18.10
CA THR A 121 -20.51 -19.69 18.38
C THR A 121 -21.04 -20.47 17.19
N GLU A 122 -22.06 -19.95 16.47
CA GLU A 122 -22.56 -20.57 15.23
C GLU A 122 -21.44 -20.66 14.17
N LEU A 123 -20.68 -19.58 13.95
CA LEU A 123 -19.57 -19.55 13.00
C LEU A 123 -18.43 -20.50 13.39
N GLU A 124 -18.08 -20.59 14.67
CA GLU A 124 -17.05 -21.53 15.16
C GLU A 124 -17.48 -23.00 14.98
N LEU A 125 -18.76 -23.32 15.22
CA LEU A 125 -19.31 -24.65 14.98
C LEU A 125 -19.28 -25.02 13.49
N ASP A 126 -19.63 -24.06 12.62
CA ASP A 126 -19.56 -24.23 11.16
C ASP A 126 -18.11 -24.44 10.68
N GLU A 127 -17.13 -23.71 11.23
CA GLU A 127 -15.70 -23.90 10.93
C GLU A 127 -15.20 -25.28 11.35
N ILE A 128 -15.56 -25.74 12.55
CA ILE A 128 -15.19 -27.08 13.04
C ILE A 128 -15.84 -28.16 12.16
N ALA A 129 -17.11 -27.99 11.79
CA ALA A 129 -17.80 -28.92 10.90
C ALA A 129 -17.17 -28.97 9.50
N ALA A 130 -16.67 -27.84 8.99
CA ALA A 130 -15.96 -27.77 7.72
C ALA A 130 -14.56 -28.42 7.77
N LEU A 131 -13.87 -28.39 8.92
CA LEU A 131 -12.57 -29.04 9.12
C LEU A 131 -12.67 -30.57 9.31
N LEU A 132 -13.83 -31.06 9.75
CA LEU A 132 -14.11 -32.48 9.95
C LEU A 132 -14.63 -33.21 8.70
N ASN A 133 -14.86 -32.47 7.60
CA ASN A 133 -15.22 -32.99 6.29
C ASN A 133 -14.08 -32.79 5.27
#